data_AF-A0A8T5RTE8-F1
#
_entry.id   AF-A0A8T5RTE8-F1
#
_cell.length_a   1.000
_cell.length_b   1.000
_cell.length_c   1.000
_cell.angle_alpha   90.00
_cell.angle_beta   90.00
_cell.angle_gamma   90.00
#
_symmetry.space_group_name_H-M   'P 1'
#
loop_
_entity.id
_entity.type
_entity.pdbx_description
1 polymer ?
#
loop_
_entity_poly.entity_id
_entity_poly.type
_entity_poly.pdbx_seq_one_letter_code
_entity_poly.pdbx_strand_id
1 'polypeptide(L)'
;MSDFEIDQVNSYLLEKHHLKKQSKINNILQIVNDICGLHATGTLEPYLTLFARMNDFKKGDLDIELYKKMSLGRIRGMRKTLFILTKEMIPIVHTMIKYQTVKRDNKYLEFRDISKEQYRGLANDIVNLLTKKELSTSEIKRLINSEKDLNAVISVMCDEMLIIRGKPISSWKDRRLFYAPFSQYFPDIKLDEYDESQATKNLIKKYVRNYGPVTETDIVWWLGITKGKVRASLKQLDDTLETIQIGDLEYEYLLPKSERKSIEDIEFNSQFTVNILPGLDPFIMGYKNRERYVNYANYEYIFDRSGNATTTILLDGYVIGVWDIVEKSELLIKFHLFEKVNPPILDKIEVECKKMGKFITGKEVTIKECNKMKPLNKRTMGGFMTPLKDC
;
A
#
# COMPACT_ATOMS: atom_id res chain seq x y z
N MET A 1 -11.92 -14.05 28.65
CA MET A 1 -12.77 -12.83 28.63
C MET A 1 -12.15 -11.91 27.60
N SER A 2 -12.95 -11.34 26.70
CA SER A 2 -12.48 -10.37 25.70
C SER A 2 -11.92 -9.13 26.39
N ASP A 3 -10.80 -8.58 25.91
CA ASP A 3 -10.28 -7.28 26.34
C ASP A 3 -11.04 -6.13 25.65
N PHE A 4 -11.37 -6.30 24.37
CA PHE A 4 -12.02 -5.28 23.54
C PHE A 4 -13.00 -5.88 22.55
N GLU A 5 -14.09 -5.17 22.29
CA GLU A 5 -15.03 -5.53 21.23
C GLU A 5 -14.48 -5.21 19.83
N ILE A 6 -14.93 -5.97 18.83
CA ILE A 6 -14.51 -5.80 17.42
C ILE A 6 -14.76 -4.36 16.95
N ASP A 7 -15.92 -3.80 17.30
CA ASP A 7 -16.30 -2.43 16.94
C ASP A 7 -15.37 -1.38 17.55
N GLN A 8 -14.89 -1.58 18.78
CA GLN A 8 -13.94 -0.68 19.45
C GLN A 8 -12.62 -0.65 18.68
N VAL A 9 -12.09 -1.84 18.34
CA VAL A 9 -10.84 -1.97 17.60
C VAL A 9 -10.96 -1.41 16.17
N ASN A 10 -12.09 -1.65 15.50
CA ASN A 10 -12.36 -1.09 14.17
C ASN A 10 -12.41 0.43 14.18
N SER A 11 -13.17 0.99 15.13
CA SER A 11 -13.31 2.42 15.36
C SER A 11 -11.94 3.09 15.64
N TYR A 12 -11.14 2.49 16.51
CA TYR A 12 -9.77 2.92 16.80
C TYR A 12 -8.87 2.93 15.56
N LEU A 13 -8.87 1.85 14.78
CA LEU A 13 -8.03 1.76 13.60
C LEU A 13 -8.48 2.69 12.47
N LEU A 14 -9.78 2.99 12.36
CA LEU A 14 -10.25 4.03 11.45
C LEU A 14 -9.70 5.40 11.84
N GLU A 15 -9.66 5.76 13.13
CA GLU A 15 -9.05 7.02 13.58
C GLU A 15 -7.55 7.04 13.33
N LYS A 16 -6.88 5.96 13.72
CA LYS A 16 -5.44 5.80 13.56
C LYS A 16 -4.98 5.89 12.12
N HIS A 17 -5.81 5.45 11.17
CA HIS A 17 -5.50 5.50 9.74
C HIS A 17 -6.15 6.68 9.02
N HIS A 18 -6.62 7.68 9.76
CA HIS A 18 -7.20 8.92 9.24
C HIS A 18 -8.47 8.74 8.39
N LEU A 19 -9.26 7.70 8.68
CA LEU A 19 -10.47 7.33 7.96
C LEU A 19 -11.76 7.80 8.65
N LYS A 20 -11.65 8.44 9.82
CA LYS A 20 -12.75 9.21 10.41
C LYS A 20 -12.57 10.69 10.16
N LYS A 21 -13.68 11.43 10.02
CA LYS A 21 -13.68 12.88 9.73
C LYS A 21 -12.80 13.68 10.69
N GLN A 22 -12.88 13.41 11.99
CA GLN A 22 -12.11 14.09 13.03
C GLN A 22 -10.62 13.74 13.01
N SER A 23 -10.25 12.59 12.46
CA SER A 23 -8.86 12.10 12.40
C SER A 23 -8.11 12.52 11.14
N LYS A 24 -8.81 13.12 10.15
CA LYS A 24 -8.19 13.58 8.91
C LYS A 24 -7.25 14.75 9.17
N ILE A 25 -6.04 14.64 8.62
CA ILE A 25 -5.01 15.67 8.72
C ILE A 25 -4.53 16.09 7.34
N ASN A 26 -4.03 17.32 7.21
CA ASN A 26 -3.45 17.82 5.95
C ASN A 26 -1.92 17.71 5.96
N ASN A 27 -1.40 16.54 6.34
CA ASN A 27 0.04 16.24 6.39
C ASN A 27 0.32 14.87 5.76
N ILE A 28 0.84 14.88 4.52
CA ILE A 28 1.12 13.66 3.77
C ILE A 28 2.18 12.80 4.47
N LEU A 29 3.27 13.40 4.97
CA LEU A 29 4.36 12.63 5.59
C LEU A 29 3.87 11.86 6.81
N GLN A 30 3.06 12.51 7.65
CA GLN A 30 2.46 11.88 8.82
C GLN A 30 1.54 10.73 8.39
N ILE A 31 0.64 10.94 7.42
CA ILE A 31 -0.26 9.88 6.92
C ILE A 31 0.54 8.69 6.36
N VAL A 32 1.54 8.95 5.52
CA VAL A 32 2.39 7.90 4.93
C VAL A 32 3.11 7.11 6.02
N ASN A 33 3.60 7.80 7.05
CA ASN A 33 4.25 7.19 8.20
C ASN A 33 3.29 6.37 9.07
N ASP A 34 2.05 6.82 9.25
CA ASP A 34 1.05 6.19 10.11
C ASP A 34 0.43 4.96 9.46
N ILE A 35 0.37 4.90 8.13
CA ILE A 35 -0.04 3.69 7.38
C ILE A 35 1.15 2.88 6.83
N CYS A 36 2.37 3.13 7.34
CA CYS A 36 3.60 2.42 6.96
C CYS A 36 3.89 2.36 5.45
N GLY A 37 3.50 3.40 4.70
CA GLY A 37 3.73 3.53 3.27
C GLY A 37 2.46 3.39 2.42
N LEU A 38 2.45 4.08 1.28
CA LEU A 38 1.39 3.94 0.29
C LEU A 38 1.74 2.79 -0.65
N HIS A 39 0.83 1.81 -0.80
CA HIS A 39 1.04 0.78 -1.82
C HIS A 39 0.98 1.40 -3.22
N ALA A 40 2.05 1.23 -4.00
CA ALA A 40 2.33 1.98 -5.23
C ALA A 40 2.66 1.08 -6.42
N THR A 41 2.07 -0.12 -6.47
CA THR A 41 2.20 -1.04 -7.62
C THR A 41 1.50 -0.50 -8.88
N GLY A 42 0.38 0.20 -8.71
CA GLY A 42 -0.10 1.16 -9.69
C GLY A 42 0.30 2.58 -9.27
N THR A 43 0.04 3.53 -10.16
CA THR A 43 0.33 4.95 -9.91
C THR A 43 -0.88 5.71 -9.39
N LEU A 44 -2.08 5.14 -9.49
CA LEU A 44 -3.34 5.77 -9.11
C LEU A 44 -3.59 5.65 -7.59
N GLU A 45 -3.38 4.45 -7.05
CA GLU A 45 -3.77 4.04 -5.70
C GLU A 45 -3.18 4.93 -4.60
N PRO A 46 -1.91 5.39 -4.66
CA PRO A 46 -1.37 6.31 -3.66
C PRO A 46 -2.16 7.62 -3.52
N TYR A 47 -2.60 8.19 -4.64
CA TYR A 47 -3.39 9.43 -4.63
C TYR A 47 -4.78 9.19 -4.05
N LEU A 48 -5.41 8.07 -4.37
CA LEU A 48 -6.73 7.72 -3.83
C LEU A 48 -6.68 7.39 -2.34
N THR A 49 -5.59 6.74 -1.90
CA THR A 49 -5.32 6.41 -0.50
C THR A 49 -5.21 7.70 0.34
N LEU A 50 -4.51 8.73 -0.17
CA LEU A 50 -4.40 10.03 0.48
C LEU A 50 -5.71 10.83 0.41
N PHE A 51 -6.43 10.79 -0.72
CA PHE A 51 -7.73 11.44 -0.86
C PHE A 51 -8.75 10.94 0.17
N ALA A 52 -8.74 9.63 0.47
CA ALA A 52 -9.59 9.06 1.52
C ALA A 52 -9.25 9.59 2.93
N ARG A 53 -8.01 10.03 3.17
CA ARG A 53 -7.43 10.32 4.50
C ARG A 53 -7.22 11.81 4.82
N MET A 54 -7.40 12.67 3.83
CA MET A 54 -7.19 14.11 3.94
C MET A 54 -8.51 14.87 3.68
N ASN A 55 -8.59 16.12 4.14
CA ASN A 55 -9.77 16.96 3.90
C ASN A 55 -9.73 17.63 2.52
N ASP A 56 -8.58 18.20 2.14
CA ASP A 56 -8.46 19.05 0.94
C ASP A 56 -7.33 18.60 0.00
N PHE A 57 -7.10 17.29 -0.10
CA PHE A 57 -6.00 16.74 -0.90
C PHE A 57 -6.16 17.03 -2.40
N LYS A 58 -5.08 17.52 -3.00
CA LYS A 58 -4.93 17.73 -4.44
C LYS A 58 -3.82 16.84 -4.95
N LYS A 59 -3.96 16.38 -6.20
CA LYS A 59 -2.96 15.50 -6.86
C LYS A 59 -1.55 16.08 -6.80
N GLY A 60 -1.42 17.39 -7.00
CA GLY A 60 -0.14 18.09 -6.97
C GLY A 60 0.56 18.04 -5.61
N ASP A 61 -0.16 17.80 -4.51
CA ASP A 61 0.43 17.77 -3.16
C ASP A 61 1.39 16.58 -3.01
N LEU A 62 0.99 15.39 -3.50
CA LEU A 62 1.87 14.21 -3.50
C LEU A 62 3.05 14.38 -4.47
N ASP A 63 2.82 15.02 -5.63
CA ASP A 63 3.90 15.29 -6.60
C ASP A 63 4.97 16.23 -6.02
N ILE A 64 4.56 17.20 -5.19
CA ILE A 64 5.48 18.08 -4.48
C ILE A 64 6.37 17.27 -3.53
N GLU A 65 5.78 16.40 -2.70
CA GLU A 65 6.55 15.60 -1.74
C GLU A 65 7.49 14.59 -2.44
N LEU A 66 7.04 13.95 -3.53
CA LEU A 66 7.85 12.96 -4.26
C LEU A 66 8.97 13.56 -5.12
N TYR A 67 8.68 14.62 -5.88
CA TYR A 67 9.54 15.02 -6.99
C TYR A 67 10.14 16.42 -6.82
N LYS A 68 9.59 17.26 -5.93
CA LYS A 68 10.16 18.58 -5.65
C LYS A 68 10.92 18.63 -4.33
N LYS A 69 10.29 18.16 -3.25
CA LYS A 69 10.89 18.10 -1.92
C LYS A 69 11.71 16.84 -1.69
N MET A 70 11.39 15.76 -2.41
CA MET A 70 12.03 14.45 -2.26
C MET A 70 12.02 14.00 -0.79
N SER A 71 10.90 14.25 -0.11
CA SER A 71 10.64 13.79 1.26
C SER A 71 10.07 12.37 1.28
N LEU A 72 9.55 11.92 0.14
CA LEU A 72 9.03 10.58 -0.12
C LEU A 72 9.76 9.94 -1.30
N GLY A 73 9.94 8.61 -1.25
CA GLY A 73 10.57 7.84 -2.33
C GLY A 73 9.73 6.62 -2.73
N ARG A 74 9.67 6.33 -4.04
CA ARG A 74 9.00 5.13 -4.56
C ARG A 74 9.99 3.99 -4.75
N ILE A 75 9.98 3.05 -3.83
CA ILE A 75 10.91 1.91 -3.79
C ILE A 75 10.18 0.57 -3.72
N ARG A 76 10.88 -0.52 -3.99
CA ARG A 76 10.38 -1.84 -3.63
C ARG A 76 10.41 -1.96 -2.11
N GLY A 77 9.41 -2.62 -1.53
CA GLY A 77 9.26 -2.78 -0.09
C GLY A 77 8.68 -4.14 0.27
N MET A 78 7.81 -4.14 1.28
CA MET A 78 7.15 -5.31 1.86
C MET A 78 6.61 -6.26 0.77
N ARG A 79 6.79 -7.58 0.96
CA ARG A 79 6.41 -8.61 -0.03
C ARG A 79 6.91 -8.36 -1.47
N LYS A 80 7.98 -7.58 -1.63
CA LYS A 80 8.60 -7.25 -2.93
C LYS A 80 7.69 -6.45 -3.87
N THR A 81 6.68 -5.76 -3.36
CA THR A 81 5.84 -4.82 -4.14
C THR A 81 6.33 -3.38 -4.02
N LEU A 82 5.79 -2.45 -4.81
CA LEU A 82 6.19 -1.05 -4.77
C LEU A 82 5.43 -0.30 -3.68
N PHE A 83 6.15 0.56 -2.97
CA PHE A 83 5.62 1.48 -1.97
C PHE A 83 6.18 2.88 -2.16
N ILE A 84 5.40 3.89 -1.75
CA ILE A 84 5.91 5.23 -1.45
C ILE A 84 6.13 5.32 0.05
N LEU A 85 7.35 5.65 0.46
CA LEU A 85 7.80 5.67 1.85
C LEU A 85 8.48 7.00 2.17
N THR A 86 8.49 7.38 3.45
CA THR A 86 9.23 8.55 3.92
C THR A 86 10.74 8.29 3.87
N LYS A 87 11.53 9.37 3.80
CA LYS A 87 13.01 9.32 3.78
C LYS A 87 13.57 8.42 4.89
N GLU A 88 12.98 8.47 6.08
CA GLU A 88 13.39 7.72 7.27
C GLU A 88 13.09 6.22 7.16
N MET A 89 12.01 5.85 6.47
CA MET A 89 11.61 4.45 6.31
C MET A 89 12.38 3.73 5.19
N ILE A 90 12.92 4.47 4.22
CA ILE A 90 13.66 3.91 3.08
C ILE A 90 14.81 2.99 3.51
N PRO A 91 15.78 3.40 4.36
CA PRO A 91 16.90 2.53 4.74
C PRO A 91 16.43 1.29 5.51
N ILE A 92 15.44 1.43 6.41
CA ILE A 92 14.87 0.31 7.18
C ILE A 92 14.25 -0.73 6.24
N VAL A 93 13.37 -0.28 5.34
CA VAL A 93 12.66 -1.17 4.42
C VAL A 93 13.63 -1.78 3.41
N HIS A 94 14.54 -0.98 2.84
CA HIS A 94 15.56 -1.46 1.89
C HIS A 94 16.41 -2.57 2.49
N THR A 95 16.97 -2.35 3.68
CA THR A 95 17.83 -3.33 4.35
C THR A 95 17.06 -4.63 4.58
N MET A 96 15.82 -4.57 5.06
CA MET A 96 15.01 -5.76 5.30
C MET A 96 14.75 -6.57 4.01
N ILE A 97 14.44 -5.89 2.89
CA ILE A 97 14.14 -6.59 1.63
C ILE A 97 15.40 -7.05 0.89
N LYS A 98 16.54 -6.37 1.05
CA LYS A 98 17.80 -6.65 0.34
C LYS A 98 18.20 -8.11 0.50
N TYR A 99 18.09 -8.65 1.72
CA TYR A 99 18.40 -10.06 2.00
C TYR A 99 17.43 -11.06 1.34
N GLN A 100 16.26 -10.61 0.90
CA GLN A 100 15.31 -11.41 0.11
C GLN A 100 15.52 -11.26 -1.40
N THR A 101 15.96 -10.09 -1.87
CA THR A 101 16.03 -9.77 -3.30
C THR A 101 17.34 -10.18 -3.92
N VAL A 102 18.50 -10.02 -3.25
CA VAL A 102 19.83 -10.28 -3.84
C VAL A 102 19.95 -11.65 -4.50
N LYS A 103 19.52 -12.73 -3.82
CA LYS A 103 19.58 -14.08 -4.39
C LYS A 103 18.62 -14.24 -5.57
N ARG A 104 17.43 -13.63 -5.49
CA ARG A 104 16.43 -13.66 -6.57
C ARG A 104 16.95 -12.88 -7.79
N ASP A 105 17.58 -11.74 -7.57
CA ASP A 105 18.02 -10.82 -8.62
C ASP A 105 19.20 -11.40 -9.40
N ASN A 106 20.15 -12.01 -8.71
CA ASN A 106 21.22 -12.79 -9.37
C ASN A 106 20.63 -13.90 -10.26
N LYS A 107 19.69 -14.70 -9.73
CA LYS A 107 19.01 -15.74 -10.53
C LYS A 107 18.21 -15.16 -11.70
N TYR A 108 17.62 -13.99 -11.52
CA TYR A 108 16.86 -13.33 -12.57
C TYR A 108 17.77 -12.85 -13.69
N LEU A 109 18.91 -12.23 -13.37
CA LEU A 109 19.92 -11.85 -14.36
C LEU A 109 20.49 -13.06 -15.10
N GLU A 110 20.83 -14.13 -14.38
CA GLU A 110 21.28 -15.41 -14.97
C GLU A 110 20.23 -15.97 -15.94
N PHE A 111 18.95 -16.00 -15.53
CA PHE A 111 17.85 -16.43 -16.40
C PHE A 111 17.67 -15.55 -17.64
N ARG A 112 18.05 -14.27 -17.58
CA ARG A 112 18.01 -13.34 -18.71
C ARG A 112 19.32 -13.31 -19.50
N ASP A 113 20.24 -14.24 -19.25
CA ASP A 113 21.55 -14.34 -19.89
C ASP A 113 22.38 -13.05 -19.73
N ILE A 114 22.44 -12.52 -18.51
CA ILE A 114 23.23 -11.34 -18.16
C ILE A 114 24.25 -11.73 -17.09
N SER A 115 25.53 -11.72 -17.45
CA SER A 115 26.62 -11.96 -16.49
C SER A 115 26.74 -10.81 -15.48
N LYS A 116 27.36 -11.07 -14.33
CA LYS A 116 27.61 -10.03 -13.32
C LYS A 116 28.46 -8.88 -13.87
N GLU A 117 29.40 -9.17 -14.76
CA GLU A 117 30.23 -8.16 -15.41
C GLU A 117 29.42 -7.30 -16.39
N GLN A 118 28.60 -7.93 -17.23
CA GLN A 118 27.69 -7.24 -18.14
C GLN A 118 26.70 -6.35 -17.38
N TYR A 119 26.13 -6.86 -16.28
CA TYR A 119 25.25 -6.08 -15.41
C TYR A 119 25.95 -4.84 -14.87
N ARG A 120 27.16 -4.97 -14.33
CA ARG A 120 27.94 -3.84 -13.80
C ARG A 120 28.25 -2.79 -14.87
N GLY A 121 28.66 -3.22 -16.07
CA GLY A 121 28.90 -2.32 -17.20
C GLY A 121 27.65 -1.54 -17.58
N LEU A 122 26.55 -2.25 -17.83
CA LEU A 122 25.26 -1.63 -18.20
C LEU A 122 24.72 -0.72 -17.10
N ALA A 123 24.82 -1.11 -15.83
CA ALA A 123 24.38 -0.31 -14.70
C ALA A 123 25.17 1.00 -14.61
N ASN A 124 26.50 0.95 -14.78
CA ASN A 124 27.36 2.14 -14.80
C ASN A 124 26.98 3.08 -15.95
N ASP A 125 26.79 2.55 -17.16
CA ASP A 125 26.41 3.35 -18.33
C ASP A 125 25.04 4.02 -18.13
N ILE A 126 24.07 3.29 -17.57
CA ILE A 126 22.74 3.83 -17.26
C ILE A 126 22.84 4.94 -16.21
N VAL A 127 23.58 4.75 -15.11
CA VAL A 127 23.77 5.80 -14.10
C VAL A 127 24.41 7.03 -14.73
N ASN A 128 25.43 6.87 -15.59
CA ASN A 128 26.10 7.97 -16.29
C ASN A 128 25.17 8.75 -17.25
N LEU A 129 24.15 8.09 -17.83
CA LEU A 129 23.11 8.78 -18.59
C LEU A 129 22.17 9.55 -17.65
N LEU A 130 21.75 8.91 -16.56
CA LEU A 130 20.77 9.45 -15.62
C LEU A 130 21.29 10.63 -14.80
N THR A 131 22.60 10.76 -14.60
CA THR A 131 23.19 11.97 -13.97
C THR A 131 22.97 13.23 -14.79
N LYS A 132 22.81 13.10 -16.12
CA LYS A 132 22.61 14.24 -17.04
C LYS A 132 21.14 14.63 -17.17
N LYS A 133 20.24 13.64 -17.12
CA LYS A 133 18.79 13.84 -17.30
C LYS A 133 18.03 12.62 -16.77
N GLU A 134 16.86 12.85 -16.18
CA GLU A 134 15.92 11.76 -15.91
C GLU A 134 15.40 11.15 -17.22
N LEU A 135 15.45 9.82 -17.34
CA LEU A 135 15.07 9.11 -18.57
C LEU A 135 14.06 8.00 -18.29
N SER A 136 13.15 7.77 -19.23
CA SER A 136 12.25 6.64 -19.25
C SER A 136 12.98 5.35 -19.66
N THR A 137 12.38 4.18 -19.38
CA THR A 137 12.90 2.89 -19.86
C THR A 137 13.13 2.90 -21.38
N SER A 138 12.21 3.49 -22.17
CA SER A 138 12.34 3.57 -23.64
C SER A 138 13.51 4.45 -24.07
N GLU A 139 13.74 5.58 -23.40
CA GLU A 139 14.88 6.45 -23.71
C GLU A 139 16.20 5.79 -23.32
N ILE A 140 16.27 5.13 -22.16
CA ILE A 140 17.44 4.36 -21.73
C ILE A 140 17.77 3.28 -22.77
N LYS A 141 16.79 2.50 -23.21
CA LYS A 141 16.99 1.46 -24.25
C LYS A 141 17.56 2.01 -25.54
N ARG A 142 17.02 3.14 -26.01
CA ARG A 142 17.49 3.79 -27.24
C ARG A 142 18.93 4.29 -27.11
N LEU A 143 19.30 4.85 -25.96
CA LEU A 143 20.61 5.47 -25.75
C LEU A 143 21.71 4.45 -25.44
N ILE A 144 21.39 3.41 -24.66
CA ILE A 144 22.34 2.31 -24.35
C ILE A 144 22.51 1.39 -25.56
N ASN A 145 21.44 1.18 -26.35
CA ASN A 145 21.46 0.37 -27.57
C ASN A 145 22.12 -1.02 -27.39
N SER A 146 21.71 -1.73 -26.33
CA SER A 146 22.20 -3.08 -26.02
C SER A 146 21.18 -4.14 -26.45
N GLU A 147 21.68 -5.30 -26.89
CA GLU A 147 20.85 -6.49 -27.16
C GLU A 147 20.35 -7.18 -25.88
N LYS A 148 20.92 -6.84 -24.71
CA LYS A 148 20.52 -7.41 -23.42
C LYS A 148 19.22 -6.81 -22.91
N ASP A 149 18.51 -7.56 -22.07
CA ASP A 149 17.23 -7.09 -21.50
C ASP A 149 17.43 -6.01 -20.43
N LEU A 150 17.40 -4.75 -20.88
CA LEU A 150 17.53 -3.61 -19.97
C LEU A 150 16.36 -3.46 -18.99
N ASN A 151 15.20 -4.10 -19.21
CA ASN A 151 14.16 -4.08 -18.16
C ASN A 151 14.63 -4.86 -16.93
N ALA A 152 15.33 -5.98 -17.14
CA ALA A 152 15.90 -6.77 -16.06
C ALA A 152 16.97 -5.99 -15.32
N VAL A 153 17.89 -5.36 -16.07
CA VAL A 153 18.93 -4.48 -15.51
C VAL A 153 18.32 -3.35 -14.68
N ILE A 154 17.41 -2.55 -15.25
CA ILE A 154 16.73 -1.44 -14.55
C ILE A 154 15.98 -1.94 -13.31
N SER A 155 15.30 -3.09 -13.40
CA SER A 155 14.59 -3.66 -12.25
C SER A 155 15.54 -4.00 -11.10
N VAL A 156 16.71 -4.59 -11.39
CA VAL A 156 17.70 -4.92 -10.35
C VAL A 156 18.36 -3.66 -9.81
N MET A 157 18.69 -2.69 -10.67
CA MET A 157 19.25 -1.39 -10.24
C MET A 157 18.32 -0.64 -9.27
N CYS A 158 16.99 -0.73 -9.46
CA CYS A 158 16.03 -0.18 -8.51
C CYS A 158 16.02 -0.91 -7.16
N ASP A 159 16.26 -2.22 -7.15
CA ASP A 159 16.26 -3.02 -5.92
C ASP A 159 17.58 -2.85 -5.15
N GLU A 160 18.68 -2.60 -5.86
CA GLU A 160 19.99 -2.23 -5.31
C GLU A 160 20.10 -0.74 -4.94
N MET A 161 19.04 0.06 -5.18
CA MET A 161 19.02 1.50 -4.95
C MET A 161 20.12 2.28 -5.69
N LEU A 162 20.53 1.81 -6.87
CA LEU A 162 21.39 2.59 -7.77
C LEU A 162 20.58 3.71 -8.44
N ILE A 163 19.32 3.42 -8.76
CA ILE A 163 18.38 4.36 -9.37
C ILE A 163 17.03 4.29 -8.66
N ILE A 164 16.26 5.37 -8.75
CA ILE A 164 14.91 5.46 -8.20
C ILE A 164 13.88 5.75 -9.28
N ARG A 165 12.65 5.29 -9.03
CA ARG A 165 11.48 5.58 -9.85
C ARG A 165 11.00 7.01 -9.59
N GLY A 166 11.17 7.87 -10.58
CA GLY A 166 10.74 9.27 -10.57
C GLY A 166 9.31 9.45 -11.08
N LYS A 167 9.04 10.63 -11.64
CA LYS A 167 7.70 11.05 -12.04
C LYS A 167 7.11 10.20 -13.18
N PRO A 168 5.77 10.02 -13.22
CA PRO A 168 5.08 9.49 -14.39
C PRO A 168 5.37 10.30 -15.65
N ILE A 169 5.44 9.63 -16.80
CA ILE A 169 5.87 10.27 -18.05
C ILE A 169 4.86 11.31 -18.55
N SER A 170 3.57 10.99 -18.55
CA SER A 170 2.53 11.82 -19.17
C SER A 170 1.52 12.41 -18.19
N SER A 171 1.06 11.60 -17.23
CA SER A 171 0.08 12.01 -16.23
C SER A 171 0.25 11.18 -14.97
N TRP A 172 -0.33 11.62 -13.86
CA TRP A 172 -0.34 10.90 -12.58
C TRP A 172 -0.89 9.45 -12.67
N LYS A 173 -1.64 9.11 -13.73
CA LYS A 173 -2.14 7.75 -14.01
C LYS A 173 -1.20 6.89 -14.88
N ASP A 174 -0.17 7.49 -15.50
CA ASP A 174 0.77 6.76 -16.34
C ASP A 174 1.62 5.83 -15.48
N ARG A 175 1.71 4.57 -15.87
CA ARG A 175 2.51 3.55 -15.16
C ARG A 175 3.97 3.56 -15.60
N ARG A 176 4.29 4.23 -16.70
CA ARG A 176 5.66 4.43 -17.16
C ARG A 176 6.25 5.61 -16.41
N LEU A 177 7.45 5.41 -15.89
CA LEU A 177 8.13 6.36 -15.01
C LEU A 177 9.45 6.77 -15.63
N PHE A 178 9.88 7.98 -15.31
CA PHE A 178 11.28 8.36 -15.42
C PHE A 178 12.09 7.71 -14.30
N TYR A 179 13.40 7.64 -14.49
CA TYR A 179 14.36 7.19 -13.49
C TYR A 179 15.41 8.27 -13.25
N ALA A 180 15.96 8.31 -12.04
CA ALA A 180 17.06 9.17 -11.63
C ALA A 180 18.05 8.37 -10.78
N PRO A 181 19.32 8.79 -10.65
CA PRO A 181 20.22 8.19 -9.66
C PRO A 181 19.64 8.38 -8.26
N PHE A 182 19.62 7.32 -7.44
CA PHE A 182 19.04 7.39 -6.09
C PHE A 182 19.72 8.48 -5.24
N SER A 183 21.04 8.62 -5.37
CA SER A 183 21.85 9.61 -4.66
C SER A 183 21.50 11.07 -5.00
N GLN A 184 20.85 11.34 -6.13
CA GLN A 184 20.36 12.69 -6.44
C GLN A 184 19.07 13.02 -5.67
N TYR A 185 18.22 12.03 -5.43
CA TYR A 185 16.99 12.23 -4.64
C TYR A 185 17.30 12.23 -3.15
N PHE A 186 18.23 11.38 -2.72
CA PHE A 186 18.51 11.12 -1.32
C PHE A 186 20.02 11.08 -1.03
N PRO A 187 20.72 12.23 -1.12
CA PRO A 187 22.17 12.28 -0.92
C PRO A 187 22.60 11.91 0.50
N ASP A 188 21.73 12.12 1.49
CA ASP A 188 22.06 11.91 2.91
C ASP A 188 21.60 10.54 3.46
N ILE A 189 20.88 9.73 2.67
CA ILE A 189 20.46 8.41 3.15
C ILE A 189 21.66 7.45 3.12
N LYS A 190 21.95 6.84 4.27
CA LYS A 190 22.92 5.76 4.40
C LYS A 190 22.19 4.42 4.34
N LEU A 191 22.38 3.67 3.24
CA LEU A 191 21.70 2.40 3.02
C LEU A 191 22.23 1.25 3.90
N ASP A 192 23.37 1.45 4.55
CA ASP A 192 24.04 0.54 5.46
C ASP A 192 23.90 0.96 6.93
N GLU A 193 23.00 1.91 7.24
CA GLU A 193 22.76 2.40 8.60
C GLU A 193 22.26 1.30 9.57
N TYR A 194 21.53 0.31 9.03
CA TYR A 194 20.95 -0.78 9.80
C TYR A 194 21.45 -2.12 9.30
N ASP A 195 21.68 -3.06 10.22
CA ASP A 195 21.76 -4.49 9.88
C ASP A 195 20.36 -5.12 9.68
N GLU A 196 20.31 -6.37 9.22
CA GLU A 196 19.04 -7.07 8.97
C GLU A 196 18.15 -7.19 10.22
N SER A 197 18.75 -7.48 11.37
CA SER A 197 18.04 -7.71 12.64
C SER A 197 17.44 -6.41 13.15
N GLN A 198 18.21 -5.33 13.12
CA GLN A 198 17.78 -3.98 13.49
C GLN A 198 16.66 -3.50 12.56
N ALA A 199 16.83 -3.61 11.24
CA ALA A 199 15.83 -3.21 10.26
C ALA A 199 14.51 -4.00 10.44
N THR A 200 14.61 -5.33 10.63
CA THR A 200 13.45 -6.19 10.86
C THR A 200 12.71 -5.81 12.14
N LYS A 201 13.43 -5.62 13.26
CA LYS A 201 12.84 -5.19 14.53
C LYS A 201 12.18 -3.83 14.42
N ASN A 202 12.85 -2.85 13.82
CA ASN A 202 12.34 -1.48 13.68
C ASN A 202 11.06 -1.46 12.83
N LEU A 203 11.04 -2.24 11.75
CA LEU A 203 9.87 -2.36 10.89
C LEU A 203 8.70 -3.10 11.57
N ILE A 204 8.97 -4.17 12.33
CA ILE A 204 7.95 -4.84 13.16
C ILE A 204 7.39 -3.89 14.20
N LYS A 205 8.25 -3.19 14.94
CA LYS A 205 7.83 -2.20 15.95
C LYS A 205 6.94 -1.14 15.33
N LYS A 206 7.31 -0.61 14.15
CA LYS A 206 6.52 0.38 13.41
C LYS A 206 5.17 -0.19 12.96
N TYR A 207 5.18 -1.40 12.40
CA TYR A 207 3.97 -2.08 11.94
C TYR A 207 3.00 -2.37 13.10
N VAL A 208 3.45 -3.02 14.18
CA VAL A 208 2.62 -3.32 15.36
C VAL A 208 2.14 -2.02 16.01
N ARG A 209 2.96 -0.97 16.04
CA ARG A 209 2.51 0.35 16.51
C ARG A 209 1.36 0.88 15.67
N ASN A 210 1.39 0.76 14.35
CA ASN A 210 0.44 1.42 13.47
C ASN A 210 -0.79 0.57 13.11
N TYR A 211 -0.66 -0.76 13.14
CA TYR A 211 -1.70 -1.72 12.78
C TYR A 211 -2.18 -2.55 13.98
N GLY A 212 -1.50 -2.48 15.12
CA GLY A 212 -1.91 -3.19 16.33
C GLY A 212 -3.35 -2.86 16.72
N PRO A 213 -4.14 -3.84 17.19
CA PRO A 213 -3.75 -5.22 17.48
C PRO A 213 -3.51 -6.10 16.23
N VAL A 214 -2.46 -6.94 16.23
CA VAL A 214 -2.08 -7.83 15.11
C VAL A 214 -1.68 -9.21 15.57
N THR A 215 -1.89 -10.24 14.75
CA THR A 215 -1.37 -11.59 15.03
C THR A 215 0.08 -11.76 14.53
N GLU A 216 0.79 -12.78 15.03
CA GLU A 216 2.10 -13.16 14.48
C GLU A 216 2.01 -13.48 12.97
N THR A 217 0.90 -14.10 12.55
CA THR A 217 0.61 -14.44 11.15
C THR A 217 0.49 -13.19 10.28
N ASP A 218 -0.12 -12.12 10.80
CA ASP A 218 -0.21 -10.85 10.09
C ASP A 218 1.18 -10.25 9.85
N ILE A 219 2.05 -10.25 10.87
CA ILE A 219 3.42 -9.73 10.77
C ILE A 219 4.22 -10.52 9.73
N VAL A 220 4.18 -11.86 9.81
CA VAL A 220 4.85 -12.77 8.86
C VAL A 220 4.41 -12.47 7.42
N TRP A 221 3.10 -12.39 7.21
CA TRP A 221 2.54 -12.17 5.88
C TRP A 221 2.83 -10.77 5.37
N TRP A 222 2.63 -9.72 6.18
CA TRP A 222 2.80 -8.33 5.77
C TRP A 222 4.24 -8.04 5.38
N LEU A 223 5.22 -8.50 6.16
CA LEU A 223 6.65 -8.35 5.84
C LEU A 223 7.09 -9.26 4.68
N GLY A 224 6.49 -10.45 4.56
CA GLY A 224 6.91 -11.48 3.62
C GLY A 224 8.20 -12.19 4.06
N ILE A 225 8.42 -12.34 5.37
CA ILE A 225 9.60 -13.01 5.95
C ILE A 225 9.21 -14.28 6.71
N THR A 226 10.19 -15.11 7.07
CA THR A 226 9.95 -16.36 7.81
C THR A 226 9.50 -16.11 9.25
N LYS A 227 8.66 -17.00 9.78
CA LYS A 227 8.23 -17.05 11.19
C LYS A 227 9.39 -16.92 12.19
N GLY A 228 10.52 -17.59 11.94
CA GLY A 228 11.70 -17.54 12.81
C GLY A 228 12.27 -16.13 12.99
N LYS A 229 12.36 -15.34 11.90
CA LYS A 229 12.82 -13.94 11.96
C LYS A 229 11.84 -13.07 12.76
N VAL A 230 10.54 -13.23 12.54
CA VAL A 230 9.50 -12.51 13.30
C VAL A 230 9.62 -12.79 14.79
N ARG A 231 9.69 -14.06 15.19
CA ARG A 231 9.83 -14.46 16.60
C ARG A 231 11.10 -13.93 17.26
N ALA A 232 12.23 -13.95 16.55
CA ALA A 232 13.49 -13.40 17.05
C ALA A 232 13.42 -11.89 17.31
N SER A 233 12.67 -11.14 16.48
CA SER A 233 12.45 -9.71 16.69
C SER A 233 11.39 -9.44 17.77
N LEU A 234 10.30 -10.21 17.83
CA LEU A 234 9.27 -10.05 18.86
C LEU A 234 9.83 -10.29 20.27
N LYS A 235 10.75 -11.25 20.45
CA LYS A 235 11.44 -11.46 21.72
C LYS A 235 12.19 -10.21 22.22
N GLN A 236 12.65 -9.35 21.31
CA GLN A 236 13.32 -8.08 21.67
C GLN A 236 12.33 -6.93 21.96
N LEU A 237 11.04 -7.13 21.72
CA LEU A 237 9.97 -6.16 21.91
C LEU A 237 8.99 -6.56 23.03
N ASP A 238 9.22 -7.71 23.66
CA ASP A 238 8.31 -8.36 24.63
C ASP A 238 7.88 -7.42 25.76
N ASP A 239 8.81 -6.65 26.31
CA ASP A 239 8.50 -5.69 27.39
C ASP A 239 7.53 -4.58 26.96
N THR A 240 7.45 -4.28 25.67
CA THR A 240 6.64 -3.19 25.09
C THR A 240 5.30 -3.65 24.53
N LEU A 241 5.10 -4.96 24.37
CA LEU A 241 3.91 -5.55 23.78
C LEU A 241 3.13 -6.32 24.83
N GLU A 242 1.81 -6.33 24.70
CA GLU A 242 0.92 -7.21 25.45
C GLU A 242 0.08 -8.04 24.48
N THR A 243 -0.36 -9.20 24.95
CA THR A 243 -1.32 -10.02 24.26
C THR A 243 -2.71 -9.68 24.76
N ILE A 244 -3.64 -9.46 23.83
CA ILE A 244 -5.05 -9.17 24.11
C ILE A 244 -5.97 -10.11 23.32
N GLN A 245 -7.19 -10.26 23.81
CA GLN A 245 -8.29 -10.95 23.15
C GLN A 245 -9.30 -9.95 22.58
N ILE A 246 -9.74 -10.15 21.33
CA ILE A 246 -10.72 -9.27 20.66
C ILE A 246 -12.02 -10.04 20.43
N GLY A 247 -13.08 -9.66 21.12
CA GLY A 247 -14.38 -10.32 21.08
C GLY A 247 -14.25 -11.84 21.10
N ASP A 248 -14.99 -12.49 20.20
CA ASP A 248 -14.97 -13.95 19.98
C ASP A 248 -14.01 -14.39 18.86
N LEU A 249 -13.06 -13.54 18.46
CA LEU A 249 -12.10 -13.89 17.42
C LEU A 249 -11.13 -14.99 17.89
N GLU A 250 -10.73 -15.89 16.99
CA GLU A 250 -9.98 -17.11 17.37
C GLU A 250 -8.54 -16.85 17.85
N TYR A 251 -7.95 -15.72 17.46
CA TYR A 251 -6.52 -15.48 17.66
C TYR A 251 -6.22 -14.61 18.87
N GLU A 252 -5.01 -14.79 19.39
CA GLU A 252 -4.37 -13.82 20.28
C GLU A 252 -3.72 -12.70 19.45
N TYR A 253 -3.89 -11.45 19.90
CA TYR A 253 -3.39 -10.28 19.19
C TYR A 253 -2.35 -9.53 20.03
N LEU A 254 -1.28 -9.10 19.37
CA LEU A 254 -0.22 -8.27 19.94
C LEU A 254 -0.60 -6.79 19.81
N LEU A 255 -0.59 -6.09 20.93
CA LEU A 255 -0.83 -4.66 21.03
C LEU A 255 0.35 -3.99 21.74
N PRO A 256 0.85 -2.83 21.28
CA PRO A 256 1.77 -2.05 22.10
C PRO A 256 1.07 -1.57 23.37
N LYS A 257 1.67 -1.78 24.54
CA LYS A 257 1.10 -1.39 25.84
C LYS A 257 0.70 0.09 25.90
N SER A 258 1.43 0.94 25.19
CA SER A 258 1.15 2.39 25.11
C SER A 258 -0.14 2.75 24.38
N GLU A 259 -0.70 1.83 23.59
CA GLU A 259 -1.88 2.06 22.75
C GLU A 259 -3.17 1.54 23.39
N ARG A 260 -3.09 0.77 24.48
CA ARG A 260 -4.25 0.19 25.17
C ARG A 260 -5.28 1.25 25.52
N LYS A 261 -4.82 2.32 26.19
CA LYS A 261 -5.69 3.42 26.60
C LYS A 261 -6.39 4.11 25.42
N SER A 262 -5.73 4.19 24.26
CA SER A 262 -6.34 4.78 23.06
C SER A 262 -7.49 3.94 22.50
N ILE A 263 -7.56 2.64 22.81
CA ILE A 263 -8.70 1.78 22.47
C ILE A 263 -9.78 1.90 23.54
N GLU A 264 -9.39 1.95 24.83
CA GLU A 264 -10.31 2.13 25.97
C GLU A 264 -11.07 3.45 25.90
N ASP A 265 -10.40 4.53 25.47
CA ASP A 265 -10.96 5.88 25.37
C ASP A 265 -11.78 6.10 24.07
N ILE A 266 -12.06 5.05 23.28
CA ILE A 266 -12.85 5.20 22.05
C ILE A 266 -14.29 5.60 22.37
N GLU A 267 -14.67 6.76 21.86
CA GLU A 267 -16.04 7.24 21.91
C GLU A 267 -16.83 6.74 20.70
N PHE A 268 -17.93 6.04 20.97
CA PHE A 268 -18.92 5.71 19.95
C PHE A 268 -19.85 6.89 19.76
N ASN A 269 -19.69 7.57 18.63
CA ASN A 269 -20.66 8.53 18.15
C ASN A 269 -21.82 7.81 17.44
N SER A 270 -23.02 8.37 17.51
CA SER A 270 -24.20 7.84 16.80
C SER A 270 -24.14 8.01 15.28
N GLN A 271 -23.04 8.55 14.73
CA GLN A 271 -22.87 8.77 13.30
C GLN A 271 -21.96 7.69 12.70
N PHE A 272 -22.51 6.96 11.72
CA PHE A 272 -21.76 5.99 10.95
C PHE A 272 -20.74 6.67 10.00
N THR A 273 -19.68 5.94 9.67
CA THR A 273 -18.59 6.36 8.78
C THR A 273 -18.55 5.47 7.55
N VAL A 274 -18.64 6.08 6.36
CA VAL A 274 -18.45 5.40 5.07
C VAL A 274 -17.10 5.80 4.47
N ASN A 275 -16.29 4.81 4.08
CA ASN A 275 -15.03 5.02 3.38
C ASN A 275 -15.01 4.29 2.03
N ILE A 276 -14.60 5.00 0.98
CA ILE A 276 -14.40 4.46 -0.38
C ILE A 276 -12.89 4.33 -0.59
N LEU A 277 -12.37 3.10 -0.52
CA LEU A 277 -10.93 2.86 -0.57
C LEU A 277 -10.48 2.26 -1.90
N PRO A 278 -9.29 2.65 -2.41
CA PRO A 278 -8.73 2.07 -3.62
C PRO A 278 -8.36 0.60 -3.45
N GLY A 279 -8.11 -0.07 -4.56
CA GLY A 279 -7.46 -1.38 -4.53
C GLY A 279 -6.12 -1.29 -3.82
N LEU A 280 -5.76 -2.36 -3.11
CA LEU A 280 -4.50 -2.47 -2.35
C LEU A 280 -4.33 -1.42 -1.25
N ASP A 281 -5.39 -0.76 -0.80
CA ASP A 281 -5.31 0.23 0.29
C ASP A 281 -4.66 -0.39 1.55
N PRO A 282 -3.74 0.33 2.23
CA PRO A 282 -3.03 -0.19 3.39
C PRO A 282 -3.93 -0.66 4.54
N PHE A 283 -5.15 -0.12 4.71
CA PHE A 283 -6.09 -0.58 5.74
C PHE A 283 -6.52 -2.04 5.49
N ILE A 284 -6.82 -2.37 4.23
CA ILE A 284 -7.25 -3.72 3.81
C ILE A 284 -6.06 -4.67 3.65
N MET A 285 -4.92 -4.13 3.19
CA MET A 285 -3.70 -4.91 2.95
C MET A 285 -2.80 -5.02 4.18
N GLY A 286 -3.22 -4.51 5.34
CA GLY A 286 -2.45 -4.53 6.57
C GLY A 286 -2.40 -5.90 7.25
N TYR A 287 -3.35 -6.78 6.96
CA TYR A 287 -3.57 -8.01 7.74
C TYR A 287 -3.72 -9.24 6.83
N LYS A 288 -3.36 -10.41 7.36
CA LYS A 288 -3.62 -11.72 6.77
C LYS A 288 -4.90 -12.33 7.34
N ASN A 289 -5.11 -12.21 8.64
CA ASN A 289 -6.32 -12.57 9.34
C ASN A 289 -7.27 -11.36 9.30
N ARG A 290 -8.48 -11.55 8.75
CA ARG A 290 -9.35 -10.44 8.32
C ARG A 290 -10.77 -10.53 8.84
N GLU A 291 -11.04 -11.52 9.69
CA GLU A 291 -12.34 -11.76 10.33
C GLU A 291 -12.91 -10.53 11.04
N ARG A 292 -12.04 -9.64 11.53
CA ARG A 292 -12.43 -8.39 12.19
C ARG A 292 -13.22 -7.43 11.28
N TYR A 293 -12.99 -7.45 9.96
CA TYR A 293 -13.59 -6.48 9.03
C TYR A 293 -14.14 -7.09 7.74
N VAL A 294 -13.93 -8.38 7.49
CA VAL A 294 -14.43 -9.09 6.32
C VAL A 294 -15.28 -10.28 6.76
N ASN A 295 -16.54 -10.30 6.31
CA ASN A 295 -17.33 -11.53 6.31
C ASN A 295 -16.71 -12.50 5.29
N TYR A 296 -16.24 -13.66 5.76
CA TYR A 296 -15.55 -14.63 4.91
C TYR A 296 -16.41 -15.19 3.77
N ALA A 297 -17.75 -15.14 3.87
CA ALA A 297 -18.64 -15.46 2.75
C ALA A 297 -18.38 -14.57 1.52
N ASN A 298 -17.88 -13.35 1.74
CA ASN A 298 -17.58 -12.37 0.70
C ASN A 298 -16.09 -12.33 0.32
N TYR A 299 -15.24 -13.18 0.92
CA TYR A 299 -13.78 -13.09 0.77
C TYR A 299 -13.33 -13.12 -0.69
N GLU A 300 -13.89 -14.03 -1.50
CA GLU A 300 -13.49 -14.20 -2.91
C GLU A 300 -13.93 -13.03 -3.81
N TYR A 301 -14.80 -12.13 -3.32
CA TYR A 301 -15.18 -10.91 -4.01
C TYR A 301 -14.26 -9.74 -3.67
N ILE A 302 -13.54 -9.82 -2.54
CA ILE A 302 -12.66 -8.75 -2.05
C ILE A 302 -11.20 -9.05 -2.41
N PHE A 303 -10.77 -10.31 -2.34
CA PHE A 303 -9.39 -10.72 -2.57
C PHE A 303 -9.24 -11.68 -3.75
N ASP A 304 -8.21 -11.48 -4.57
CA ASP A 304 -7.82 -12.46 -5.58
C ASP A 304 -7.03 -13.65 -4.97
N ARG A 305 -6.65 -14.61 -5.82
CA ARG A 305 -5.88 -15.79 -5.40
C ARG A 305 -4.49 -15.47 -4.83
N SER A 306 -3.95 -14.30 -5.16
CA SER A 306 -2.66 -13.82 -4.64
C SER A 306 -2.83 -13.04 -3.34
N GLY A 307 -4.08 -12.83 -2.89
CA GLY A 307 -4.41 -12.02 -1.73
C GLY A 307 -4.37 -10.51 -1.99
N ASN A 308 -4.45 -10.07 -3.24
CA ASN A 308 -4.60 -8.66 -3.60
C ASN A 308 -6.04 -8.23 -3.36
N ALA A 309 -6.23 -7.14 -2.62
CA ALA A 309 -7.54 -6.53 -2.43
C ALA A 309 -7.97 -5.67 -3.62
N THR A 310 -9.22 -5.81 -4.03
CA THR A 310 -9.90 -4.84 -4.88
C THR A 310 -10.24 -3.56 -4.10
N THR A 311 -10.75 -2.56 -4.81
CA THR A 311 -11.50 -1.40 -4.28
C THR A 311 -12.64 -1.82 -3.35
N THR A 312 -12.72 -1.20 -2.16
CA THR A 312 -13.69 -1.57 -1.11
C THR A 312 -14.52 -0.39 -0.64
N ILE A 313 -15.74 -0.69 -0.19
CA ILE A 313 -16.62 0.22 0.56
C ILE A 313 -16.65 -0.27 2.00
N LEU A 314 -16.27 0.59 2.93
CA LEU A 314 -16.34 0.31 4.36
C LEU A 314 -17.51 1.06 5.01
N LEU A 315 -18.17 0.40 5.96
CA LEU A 315 -19.09 1.00 6.92
C LEU A 315 -18.56 0.68 8.32
N ASP A 316 -18.19 1.71 9.08
CA ASP A 316 -17.69 1.59 10.46
C ASP A 316 -16.55 0.55 10.63
N GLY A 317 -15.73 0.41 9.58
CA GLY A 317 -14.57 -0.46 9.57
C GLY A 317 -14.83 -1.84 8.95
N TYR A 318 -16.08 -2.18 8.64
CA TYR A 318 -16.46 -3.42 7.95
C TYR A 318 -16.58 -3.25 6.46
N VAL A 319 -16.05 -4.19 5.68
CA VAL A 319 -16.20 -4.19 4.22
C VAL A 319 -17.61 -4.67 3.86
N ILE A 320 -18.44 -3.75 3.36
CA ILE A 320 -19.83 -4.01 2.98
C ILE A 320 -20.03 -4.13 1.47
N GLY A 321 -19.01 -3.81 0.68
CA GLY A 321 -19.10 -3.86 -0.77
C GLY A 321 -17.81 -3.48 -1.48
N VAL A 322 -17.91 -3.39 -2.81
CA VAL A 322 -16.83 -2.99 -3.70
C VAL A 322 -17.31 -1.91 -4.65
N TRP A 323 -16.39 -1.15 -5.23
CA TRP A 323 -16.69 -0.15 -6.26
C TRP A 323 -15.76 -0.29 -7.46
N ASP A 324 -16.11 0.31 -8.59
CA ASP A 324 -15.30 0.30 -9.81
C ASP A 324 -15.51 1.61 -10.57
N ILE A 325 -14.55 1.99 -11.40
CA ILE A 325 -14.65 3.17 -12.25
C ILE A 325 -14.58 2.80 -13.73
N VAL A 326 -15.49 3.39 -14.48
CA VAL A 326 -15.45 3.39 -15.95
C VAL A 326 -15.18 4.83 -16.37
N GLU A 327 -14.14 5.05 -17.18
CA GLU A 327 -13.77 6.38 -17.70
C GLU A 327 -13.80 6.45 -19.23
N LYS A 328 -13.72 5.31 -19.92
CA LYS A 328 -13.53 5.27 -21.37
C LYS A 328 -14.82 5.42 -22.16
N SER A 329 -15.87 4.71 -21.74
CA SER A 329 -17.17 4.70 -22.42
C SER A 329 -18.15 5.69 -21.82
N GLU A 330 -18.05 5.92 -20.52
CA GLU A 330 -18.90 6.79 -19.72
C GLU A 330 -18.08 7.26 -18.51
N LEU A 331 -18.46 8.37 -17.87
CA LEU A 331 -17.91 8.81 -16.58
C LEU A 331 -18.79 8.25 -15.47
N LEU A 332 -18.51 7.01 -15.06
CA LEU A 332 -19.39 6.20 -14.21
C LEU A 332 -18.61 5.56 -13.05
N ILE A 333 -19.17 5.65 -11.85
CA ILE A 333 -18.77 4.78 -10.72
C ILE A 333 -19.83 3.70 -10.55
N LYS A 334 -19.38 2.45 -10.57
CA LYS A 334 -20.20 1.29 -10.22
C LYS A 334 -19.93 0.92 -8.77
N PHE A 335 -20.93 0.42 -8.05
CA PHE A 335 -20.70 -0.27 -6.79
C PHE A 335 -21.57 -1.50 -6.64
N HIS A 336 -21.15 -2.44 -5.80
CA HIS A 336 -21.91 -3.63 -5.43
C HIS A 336 -21.82 -3.81 -3.92
N LEU A 337 -22.98 -3.83 -3.25
CA LEU A 337 -23.08 -4.13 -1.83
C LEU A 337 -23.37 -5.63 -1.64
N PHE A 338 -22.73 -6.23 -0.65
CA PHE A 338 -22.94 -7.65 -0.34
C PHE A 338 -24.27 -7.90 0.38
N GLU A 339 -24.76 -6.88 1.07
CA GLU A 339 -26.02 -6.91 1.81
C GLU A 339 -26.76 -5.58 1.61
N LYS A 340 -28.07 -5.59 1.81
CA LYS A 340 -28.87 -4.36 1.76
C LYS A 340 -28.55 -3.49 2.97
N VAL A 341 -28.34 -2.20 2.72
CA VAL A 341 -28.14 -1.19 3.76
C VAL A 341 -29.37 -0.28 3.88
N ASN A 342 -29.49 0.43 5.00
CA ASN A 342 -30.56 1.42 5.16
C ASN A 342 -30.36 2.62 4.20
N PRO A 343 -31.43 3.39 3.89
CA PRO A 343 -31.34 4.49 2.92
C PRO A 343 -30.29 5.57 3.27
N PRO A 344 -30.15 6.03 4.54
CA PRO A 344 -29.12 7.02 4.88
C PRO A 344 -27.68 6.55 4.60
N ILE A 345 -27.38 5.26 4.79
CA ILE A 345 -26.07 4.70 4.46
C ILE A 345 -25.88 4.67 2.94
N LEU A 346 -26.89 4.26 2.19
CA LEU A 346 -26.84 4.23 0.72
C LEU A 346 -26.58 5.62 0.13
N ASP A 347 -27.32 6.64 0.59
CA ASP A 347 -27.13 8.03 0.17
C ASP A 347 -25.69 8.51 0.44
N LYS A 348 -25.15 8.14 1.60
CA LYS A 348 -23.78 8.47 1.97
C LYS A 348 -22.75 7.77 1.07
N ILE A 349 -22.96 6.50 0.74
CA ILE A 349 -22.12 5.75 -0.21
C ILE A 349 -22.11 6.44 -1.57
N GLU A 350 -23.27 6.80 -2.11
CA GLU A 350 -23.35 7.49 -3.40
C GLU A 350 -22.60 8.83 -3.38
N VAL A 351 -22.73 9.60 -2.30
CA VAL A 351 -22.02 10.89 -2.14
C VAL A 351 -20.51 10.68 -2.15
N GLU A 352 -19.99 9.72 -1.39
CA GLU A 352 -18.54 9.46 -1.34
C GLU A 352 -18.02 8.85 -2.65
N CYS A 353 -18.81 8.01 -3.33
CA CYS A 353 -18.51 7.52 -4.68
C CYS A 353 -18.44 8.67 -5.70
N LYS A 354 -19.39 9.62 -5.66
CA LYS A 354 -19.38 10.82 -6.54
C LYS A 354 -18.12 11.66 -6.31
N LYS A 355 -17.74 11.89 -5.05
CA LYS A 355 -16.50 12.60 -4.70
C LYS A 355 -15.26 11.89 -5.22
N MET A 356 -15.15 10.57 -5.01
CA MET A 356 -14.04 9.76 -5.51
C MET A 356 -13.97 9.79 -7.04
N GLY A 357 -15.10 9.61 -7.72
CA GLY A 357 -15.19 9.70 -9.18
C GLY A 357 -14.76 11.07 -9.69
N LYS A 358 -15.26 12.15 -9.10
CA LYS A 358 -14.86 13.52 -9.44
C LYS A 358 -13.39 13.78 -9.21
N PHE A 359 -12.81 13.26 -8.13
CA PHE A 359 -11.37 13.33 -7.90
C PHE A 359 -10.60 12.62 -9.01
N ILE A 360 -11.03 11.42 -9.42
CA ILE A 360 -10.34 10.63 -10.45
C ILE A 360 -10.45 11.23 -11.85
N THR A 361 -11.65 11.67 -12.25
CA THR A 361 -11.95 12.11 -13.62
C THR A 361 -11.79 13.62 -13.82
N GLY A 362 -11.86 14.41 -12.74
CA GLY A 362 -11.96 15.87 -12.79
C GLY A 362 -13.34 16.39 -13.20
N LYS A 363 -14.35 15.52 -13.33
CA LYS A 363 -15.71 15.83 -13.79
C LYS A 363 -16.75 15.11 -12.92
N GLU A 364 -17.99 15.58 -12.94
CA GLU A 364 -19.08 14.84 -12.30
C GLU A 364 -19.25 13.46 -12.95
N VAL A 365 -19.66 12.48 -12.13
CA VAL A 365 -19.85 11.08 -12.54
C VAL A 365 -21.28 10.63 -12.24
N THR A 366 -21.79 9.72 -13.07
CA THR A 366 -22.99 8.96 -12.76
C THR A 366 -22.65 7.83 -11.79
N ILE A 367 -23.66 7.33 -11.06
CA ILE A 367 -23.53 6.21 -10.12
C ILE A 367 -24.46 5.09 -10.57
N LYS A 368 -23.97 3.84 -10.51
CA LYS A 368 -24.75 2.63 -10.79
C LYS A 368 -24.51 1.58 -9.72
N GLU A 369 -25.57 1.11 -9.08
CA GLU A 369 -25.53 -0.09 -8.27
C GLU A 369 -25.60 -1.34 -9.15
N CYS A 370 -24.72 -2.30 -8.87
CA CYS A 370 -24.61 -3.57 -9.53
C CYS A 370 -25.27 -4.65 -8.68
N ASN A 371 -26.19 -5.42 -9.28
CA ASN A 371 -26.89 -6.51 -8.58
C ASN A 371 -26.05 -7.79 -8.42
N LYS A 372 -24.94 -7.89 -9.16
CA LYS A 372 -24.06 -9.08 -9.13
C LYS A 372 -22.62 -8.71 -9.42
N MET A 373 -21.72 -9.50 -8.85
CA MET A 373 -20.30 -9.49 -9.14
C MET A 373 -19.83 -10.92 -9.43
N LYS A 374 -18.84 -11.07 -10.31
CA LYS A 374 -18.12 -12.35 -10.45
C LYS A 374 -16.98 -12.41 -9.44
N PRO A 375 -16.85 -13.48 -8.63
CA PRO A 375 -15.74 -13.66 -7.69
C PRO A 375 -14.37 -13.48 -8.37
N LEU A 376 -13.44 -12.83 -7.67
CA LEU A 376 -12.10 -12.52 -8.17
C LEU A 376 -11.26 -13.78 -8.38
N ASN A 377 -11.46 -14.83 -7.59
CA ASN A 377 -10.81 -16.13 -7.80
C ASN A 377 -11.23 -16.82 -9.13
N LYS A 378 -12.30 -16.37 -9.80
CA LYS A 378 -12.74 -16.82 -11.13
C LYS A 378 -12.36 -15.86 -12.25
N ARG A 379 -11.59 -14.80 -11.96
CA ARG A 379 -11.08 -13.83 -12.94
C ARG A 379 -9.64 -14.15 -13.33
N THR A 380 -9.20 -13.56 -14.44
CA THR A 380 -7.80 -13.59 -14.87
C THR A 380 -6.91 -12.77 -13.93
N MET A 381 -5.60 -12.99 -13.99
CA MET A 381 -4.61 -12.19 -13.26
C MET A 381 -4.84 -10.69 -13.46
N GLY A 382 -4.79 -9.92 -12.37
CA GLY A 382 -5.05 -8.47 -12.40
C GLY A 382 -6.53 -8.08 -12.45
N GLY A 383 -7.46 -9.04 -12.52
CA GLY A 383 -8.90 -8.77 -12.55
C GLY A 383 -9.44 -8.04 -11.32
N PHE A 384 -8.74 -8.09 -10.19
CA PHE A 384 -9.08 -7.33 -8.98
C PHE A 384 -9.03 -5.80 -9.19
N MET A 385 -8.41 -5.31 -10.26
CA MET A 385 -8.37 -3.87 -10.56
C MET A 385 -9.67 -3.36 -11.21
N THR A 386 -10.54 -4.27 -11.66
CA THR A 386 -11.82 -3.95 -12.33
C THR A 386 -12.90 -4.94 -11.86
N PRO A 387 -13.25 -4.92 -10.56
CA PRO A 387 -14.11 -5.94 -9.94
C PRO A 387 -15.51 -6.03 -10.56
N LEU A 388 -16.01 -4.94 -11.15
CA LEU A 388 -17.38 -4.83 -11.68
C LEU A 388 -17.41 -4.69 -13.20
N LYS A 389 -16.40 -5.22 -13.89
CA LYS A 389 -16.32 -5.22 -15.36
C LYS A 389 -17.54 -5.87 -16.04
N ASP A 390 -18.12 -6.90 -15.43
CA ASP A 390 -19.21 -7.70 -16.02
C ASP A 390 -20.61 -7.32 -15.49
N CYS A 391 -20.68 -6.16 -14.82
CA CYS A 391 -21.90 -5.41 -14.55
C CYS A 391 -22.05 -4.29 -15.60
#